data_AF-A0A3D1K8V1-F1
#
_entry.id   AF-A0A3D1K8V1-F1
#
_cell.length_a   1.000
_cell.length_b   1.000
_cell.length_c   1.000
_cell.angle_alpha   90.00
_cell.angle_beta   90.00
_cell.angle_gamma   90.00
#
_symmetry.space_group_name_H-M   'P 1'
#
loop_
_entity.id
_entity.type
_entity.pdbx_description
1 polymer ?
#
loop_
_entity_poly.entity_id
_entity_poly.type
_entity_poly.pdbx_seq_one_letter_code
_entity_poly.pdbx_strand_id
1 'polypeptide(L)' 'MRIEAATQWYAQQRISQEKAAEIAGLGRAEFIDALSLRHIPLVQVDLNELMDEVRRA' A
#
# COMPACT_ATOMS: atom_id res chain seq x y z
N MET A 1 6.45 16.24 3.87
CA MET A 1 7.18 15.17 4.57
C MET A 1 6.31 13.99 5.01
N ARG A 2 5.10 14.21 5.59
CA ARG A 2 4.25 13.10 6.08
C ARG A 2 3.82 12.10 5.00
N ILE A 3 3.42 12.59 3.81
CA ILE A 3 3.03 11.73 2.69
C ILE A 3 4.21 10.84 2.25
N GLU A 4 5.39 11.42 2.00
CA GLU A 4 6.56 10.64 1.56
C GLU A 4 6.96 9.55 2.55
N ALA A 5 6.98 9.86 3.85
CA ALA A 5 7.32 8.88 4.88
C ALA A 5 6.27 7.76 4.95
N ALA A 6 4.98 8.11 4.91
CA ALA A 6 3.89 7.15 4.94
C ALA A 6 3.91 6.22 3.72
N THR A 7 4.08 6.78 2.50
CA THR A 7 4.16 5.97 1.27
C THR A 7 5.39 5.08 1.27
N GLN A 8 6.54 5.54 1.80
CA GLN A 8 7.75 4.74 1.90
C GLN A 8 7.65 3.61 2.93
N TRP A 9 7.04 3.86 4.09
CA TRP A 9 6.81 2.81 5.08
C TRP A 9 5.81 1.76 4.60
N TYR A 10 4.76 2.19 3.87
CA TYR A 10 3.87 1.27 3.20
C TYR A 10 4.61 0.45 2.14
N ALA A 11 5.41 1.07 1.26
CA ALA A 11 6.19 0.38 0.23
C ALA A 11 7.14 -0.68 0.81
N GLN A 12 7.68 -0.44 2.01
CA GLN A 12 8.52 -1.38 2.75
C GLN A 12 7.73 -2.46 3.53
N GLN A 13 6.40 -2.53 3.36
CA GLN A 13 5.51 -3.43 4.10
C GLN A 13 5.61 -3.29 5.64
N ARG A 14 6.03 -2.13 6.14
CA ARG A 14 6.21 -1.90 7.59
C ARG A 14 4.91 -1.52 8.29
N ILE A 15 3.95 -0.98 7.54
CA ILE A 15 2.64 -0.55 8.00
C ILE A 15 1.58 -0.86 6.94
N SER A 16 0.32 -1.01 7.36
CA SER A 16 -0.80 -1.20 6.44
C SER A 16 -1.10 0.08 5.63
N GLN A 17 -1.81 -0.07 4.50
CA GLN A 17 -2.26 1.06 3.69
C GLN A 17 -3.15 2.02 4.48
N GLU A 18 -4.06 1.49 5.30
CA GLU A 18 -4.94 2.28 6.16
C GLU A 18 -4.14 3.12 7.17
N LYS A 19 -3.14 2.50 7.82
CA LYS A 19 -2.28 3.23 8.77
C LYS A 19 -1.45 4.30 8.08
N ALA A 20 -0.98 4.02 6.86
CA ALA A 20 -0.23 4.98 6.07
C ALA A 20 -1.10 6.18 5.66
N ALA A 21 -2.36 5.94 5.27
CA ALA A 21 -3.32 7.01 4.97
C ALA A 21 -3.59 7.90 6.20
N GLU A 22 -3.78 7.29 7.39
CA GLU A 22 -3.94 8.00 8.67
C GLU A 22 -2.72 8.90 8.96
N ILE A 23 -1.50 8.37 8.85
CA ILE A 23 -0.24 9.11 9.09
C ILE A 23 -0.08 10.27 8.08
N ALA A 24 -0.44 10.02 6.82
CA ALA A 24 -0.43 11.04 5.77
C ALA A 24 -1.49 12.13 6.02
N GLY A 25 -2.53 11.84 6.81
CA GLY A 25 -3.68 12.70 7.01
C GLY A 25 -4.56 12.78 5.76
N LEU A 26 -4.68 11.66 5.04
CA LEU A 26 -5.43 11.53 3.80
C LEU A 26 -6.56 10.52 3.97
N GLY A 27 -7.65 10.72 3.23
CA GLY A 27 -8.63 9.67 3.01
C GLY A 27 -8.03 8.51 2.20
N ARG A 28 -8.72 7.36 2.21
CA ARG A 28 -8.25 6.15 1.51
C ARG A 28 -8.03 6.37 0.01
N ALA A 29 -8.96 7.03 -0.66
CA ALA A 29 -8.87 7.31 -2.10
C ALA A 29 -7.67 8.24 -2.42
N GLU A 30 -7.51 9.32 -1.66
CA GLU A 30 -6.39 10.25 -1.84
C GLU A 30 -5.03 9.59 -1.57
N PHE A 31 -4.98 8.64 -0.64
CA PHE A 31 -3.76 7.88 -0.40
C PHE A 31 -3.44 6.92 -1.56
N ILE A 32 -4.45 6.30 -2.17
CA ILE A 32 -4.28 5.48 -3.39
C ILE A 32 -3.72 6.33 -4.54
N ASP A 33 -4.25 7.55 -4.73
CA ASP A 33 -3.72 8.49 -5.73
C ASP A 33 -2.25 8.84 -5.43
N ALA A 34 -1.91 9.08 -4.16
CA ALA A 34 -0.55 9.36 -3.74
C ALA A 34 0.42 8.19 -3.99
N LEU A 35 -0.03 6.94 -3.86
CA LEU A 35 0.75 5.75 -4.22
C LEU A 35 0.94 5.66 -5.74
N SER A 36 -0.13 5.89 -6.51
CA SER A 36 -0.09 5.84 -7.98
C SER A 36 0.87 6.88 -8.56
N LEU A 37 0.85 8.11 -8.06
CA LEU A 37 1.76 9.19 -8.48
C LEU A 37 3.24 8.86 -8.23
N ARG A 38 3.53 7.96 -7.29
CA ARG A 38 4.88 7.52 -6.91
C ARG A 38 5.26 6.17 -7.50
N HIS A 39 4.39 5.58 -8.33
CA HIS A 39 4.57 4.23 -8.89
C HIS A 39 4.78 3.14 -7.82
N ILE A 40 4.17 3.30 -6.65
CA ILE A 40 4.18 2.28 -5.60
C ILE A 40 2.99 1.34 -5.83
N PRO A 41 3.17 0.01 -5.79
CA PRO A 41 2.07 -0.94 -5.92
C PRO A 41 0.94 -0.65 -4.92
N LEU A 42 -0.30 -0.56 -5.41
CA LEU A 42 -1.48 -0.27 -4.58
C LEU A 42 -1.88 -1.44 -3.68
N VAL A 43 -1.57 -2.65 -4.14
CA VAL A 43 -1.79 -3.91 -3.44
C VAL A 43 -0.44 -4.60 -3.38
N GLN A 44 -0.06 -5.00 -2.19
CA GLN A 44 1.15 -5.78 -1.94
C GLN A 44 0.71 -7.21 -1.70
N VAL A 45 1.17 -8.12 -2.55
CA VAL A 45 0.81 -9.53 -2.51
C VAL A 45 2.08 -10.36 -2.68
N ASP A 46 2.20 -11.44 -1.92
CA ASP A 46 3.23 -12.44 -2.17
C ASP A 46 2.79 -13.36 -3.32
N LEU A 47 3.67 -13.57 -4.30
CA LEU A 47 3.32 -14.35 -5.48
C LEU A 47 2.98 -15.81 -5.14
N ASN A 48 3.63 -16.40 -4.14
CA ASN A 48 3.35 -17.78 -3.75
C ASN A 48 1.98 -17.88 -3.08
N GLU A 49 1.66 -16.93 -2.21
CA GLU A 49 0.34 -16.84 -1.56
C GLU A 49 -0.76 -16.68 -2.61
N LEU A 50 -0.57 -15.78 -3.58
CA LEU A 50 -1.52 -15.58 -4.69
C LEU A 50 -1.72 -16.86 -5.51
N MET A 51 -0.64 -17.58 -5.81
CA MET A 51 -0.71 -18.83 -6.56
C MET A 51 -1.43 -19.94 -5.77
N ASP A 52 -1.29 -19.96 -4.46
CA ASP A 52 -2.00 -20.91 -3.61
C ASP A 52 -3.51 -20.59 -3.52
N GLU A 53 -3.89 -19.30 -3.51
CA GLU A 53 -5.30 -18.89 -3.61
C GLU A 53 -5.93 -19.33 -4.95
N VAL A 54 -5.24 -19.09 -6.06
CA VAL A 54 -5.70 -19.49 -7.41
C VAL A 54 -5.89 -21.00 -7.53
N ARG A 55 -5.05 -21.81 -6.88
CA ARG A 55 -5.19 -23.28 -6.89
C ARG A 55 -6.35 -23.79 -6.04
N ARG A 56 -6.83 -23.02 -5.07
CA ARG A 56 -7.92 -23.38 -4.16
C ARG A 56 -9.31 -22.94 -4.66
N ALA A 57 -9.34 -22.01 -5.64
CA ALA A 57 -10.55 -21.53 -6.30
C ALA A 57 -11.03 -22.49 -7.40
#